data_AF-A0A7J3T1G8-F1
#
_entry.id   AF-A0A7J3T1G8-F1
#
_cell.length_a   1.000
_cell.length_b   1.000
_cell.length_c   1.000
_cell.angle_alpha   90.00
_cell.angle_beta   90.00
_cell.angle_gamma   90.00
#
_symmetry.space_group_name_H-M   'P 1'
#
loop_
_entity.id
_entity.type
_entity.pdbx_description
1 polymer ?
#
loop_
_entity_poly.entity_id
_entity_poly.type
_entity_poly.pdbx_seq_one_letter_code
_entity_poly.pdbx_strand_id
1 'polypeptide(L)'
;MSVSSKLKLEGKGMLAAAVFYAAVGVVFLVWMFLSGFPFHVGIIALFSLVSAYALMRKRGWAVWFVMVCFFAATTFAAFVIYGSVASNVLLGLEMVVYLVLTWAFTAYVANKRGSLQD
;
A
#
# COMPACT_ATOMS: atom_id res chain seq x y z
N MET A 1 -19.68 -2.01 20.88
CA MET A 1 -19.71 -2.95 19.74
C MET A 1 -19.34 -4.34 20.22
N SER A 2 -20.02 -5.38 19.72
CA SER A 2 -19.78 -6.79 20.08
C SER A 2 -18.40 -7.26 19.61
N VAL A 3 -17.74 -8.12 20.38
CA VAL A 3 -16.43 -8.74 20.05
C VAL A 3 -16.51 -9.54 18.74
N SER A 4 -17.66 -10.18 18.48
CA SER A 4 -17.92 -10.94 17.25
C SER A 4 -17.93 -10.05 16.00
N SER A 5 -18.50 -8.83 16.09
CA SER A 5 -18.50 -7.89 14.97
C SER A 5 -17.10 -7.32 14.71
N LYS A 6 -16.28 -7.13 15.77
CA LYS A 6 -14.87 -6.70 15.61
C LYS A 6 -14.05 -7.74 14.85
N LEU A 7 -14.19 -9.04 15.15
CA LEU A 7 -13.45 -10.12 14.49
C LEU A 7 -13.81 -10.27 13.00
N LYS A 8 -15.10 -10.20 12.64
CA LYS A 8 -15.54 -10.23 11.24
C LYS A 8 -15.05 -9.02 10.44
N LEU A 9 -15.10 -7.82 11.04
CA LEU A 9 -14.60 -6.60 10.39
C LEU A 9 -13.08 -6.66 10.23
N GLU A 10 -12.38 -7.23 11.20
CA GLU A 10 -10.93 -7.39 11.19
C GLU A 10 -10.46 -8.29 10.05
N GLY A 11 -11.10 -9.45 9.87
CA GLY A 11 -10.80 -10.35 8.75
C GLY A 11 -11.04 -9.68 7.38
N LYS A 12 -12.13 -8.92 7.24
CA LYS A 12 -12.44 -8.20 5.98
C LYS A 12 -11.50 -7.04 5.72
N GLY A 13 -11.16 -6.24 6.74
CA GLY A 13 -10.26 -5.11 6.58
C GLY A 13 -8.81 -5.53 6.33
N MET A 14 -8.35 -6.61 6.95
CA MET A 14 -7.01 -7.17 6.68
C MET A 14 -6.92 -7.71 5.24
N LEU A 15 -7.99 -8.38 4.76
CA LEU A 15 -8.10 -8.81 3.37
C LEU A 15 -8.07 -7.61 2.42
N ALA A 16 -8.84 -6.55 2.71
CA ALA A 16 -8.85 -5.34 1.89
C ALA A 16 -7.46 -4.68 1.81
N ALA A 17 -6.74 -4.59 2.93
CA ALA A 17 -5.37 -4.10 2.95
C ALA A 17 -4.44 -4.97 2.10
N ALA A 18 -4.54 -6.29 2.22
CA ALA A 18 -3.74 -7.21 1.41
C ALA A 18 -4.02 -7.05 -0.10
N VAL A 19 -5.30 -6.94 -0.49
CA VAL A 19 -5.69 -6.71 -1.89
C VAL A 19 -5.17 -5.36 -2.38
N PHE A 20 -5.24 -4.32 -1.57
CA PHE A 20 -4.69 -3.01 -1.90
C PHE A 20 -3.19 -3.08 -2.20
N TYR A 21 -2.39 -3.64 -1.28
CA TYR A 21 -0.94 -3.76 -1.49
C TYR A 21 -0.60 -4.70 -2.66
N ALA A 22 -1.41 -5.72 -2.92
CA ALA A 22 -1.24 -6.59 -4.08
C ALA A 22 -1.50 -5.83 -5.38
N ALA A 23 -2.61 -5.09 -5.47
CA ALA A 23 -2.99 -4.31 -6.63
C ALA A 23 -1.94 -3.24 -6.95
N VAL A 24 -1.50 -2.47 -5.95
CA VAL A 24 -0.43 -1.48 -6.10
C VAL A 24 0.85 -2.14 -6.61
N GLY A 25 1.23 -3.29 -6.05
CA GLY A 25 2.41 -4.03 -6.49
C GLY A 25 2.34 -4.44 -7.95
N VAL A 26 1.20 -4.96 -8.41
CA VAL A 26 0.99 -5.32 -9.82
C VAL A 26 1.02 -4.09 -10.72
N VAL A 27 0.31 -3.03 -10.35
CA VAL A 27 0.25 -1.77 -11.13
C VAL A 27 1.64 -1.19 -11.29
N PHE A 28 2.44 -1.12 -10.22
CA PHE A 28 3.80 -0.58 -10.27
C PHE A 28 4.77 -1.49 -11.02
N LEU A 29 4.61 -2.81 -10.95
CA LEU A 29 5.37 -3.72 -11.82
C LEU A 29 5.08 -3.45 -13.29
N VAL A 30 3.80 -3.40 -13.69
CA VAL A 30 3.41 -3.13 -15.08
C VAL A 30 3.93 -1.76 -15.53
N TRP A 31 3.74 -0.73 -14.70
CA TRP A 31 4.22 0.62 -14.97
C TRP A 31 5.74 0.65 -15.17
N MET A 32 6.50 -0.10 -14.36
CA MET A 32 7.96 -0.18 -14.49
C MET A 32 8.38 -0.65 -15.90
N PHE A 33 7.74 -1.69 -16.45
CA PHE A 33 8.07 -2.17 -17.80
C PHE A 33 7.69 -1.16 -18.88
N LEU A 34 6.59 -0.43 -18.71
CA LEU A 34 6.10 0.55 -19.69
C LEU A 34 6.88 1.87 -19.68
N SER A 35 7.50 2.23 -18.56
CA SER A 35 8.15 3.54 -18.33
C SER A 35 9.68 3.53 -18.44
N GLY A 36 10.27 2.49 -19.06
CA GLY A 36 11.71 2.40 -19.24
C GLY A 36 12.48 1.86 -18.02
N PHE A 37 11.84 0.99 -17.25
CA PHE A 37 12.45 0.24 -16.15
C PHE A 37 13.03 1.08 -14.99
N PRO A 38 12.27 2.02 -14.41
CA PRO A 38 12.69 2.72 -13.20
C PRO A 38 12.85 1.74 -12.05
N PHE A 39 14.11 1.41 -11.71
CA PHE A 39 14.45 0.40 -10.71
C PHE A 39 13.82 0.66 -9.34
N HIS A 40 13.70 1.93 -8.95
CA HIS A 40 13.07 2.33 -7.70
C HIS A 40 11.57 1.97 -7.64
N VAL A 41 10.84 2.06 -8.75
CA VAL A 41 9.42 1.65 -8.82
C VAL A 41 9.28 0.14 -8.65
N GLY A 42 10.21 -0.63 -9.24
CA GLY A 42 10.26 -2.08 -9.07
C GLY A 42 10.46 -2.52 -7.61
N ILE A 43 11.32 -1.80 -6.88
CA ILE A 43 11.52 -2.05 -5.44
C ILE A 43 10.21 -1.77 -4.68
N ILE A 44 9.56 -0.63 -4.91
CA ILE A 44 8.28 -0.31 -4.24
C ILE A 44 7.23 -1.38 -4.55
N ALA A 45 7.17 -1.83 -5.79
CA ALA A 45 6.26 -2.88 -6.22
C ALA A 45 6.51 -4.20 -5.47
N LEU A 46 7.77 -4.63 -5.35
CA LEU A 46 8.15 -5.82 -4.61
C LEU A 46 7.78 -5.71 -3.13
N PHE A 47 8.11 -4.60 -2.47
CA PHE A 47 7.77 -4.37 -1.07
C PHE A 47 6.26 -4.36 -0.85
N SER A 48 5.49 -3.85 -1.81
CA SER A 48 4.02 -3.88 -1.78
C SER A 48 3.49 -5.32 -1.88
N LEU A 49 4.01 -6.14 -2.81
CA LEU A 49 3.62 -7.56 -2.92
C LEU A 49 4.00 -8.37 -1.68
N VAL A 50 5.18 -8.12 -1.11
CA VAL A 50 5.62 -8.76 0.14
C VAL A 50 4.71 -8.34 1.29
N SER A 51 4.31 -7.07 1.37
CA SER A 51 3.33 -6.58 2.36
C SER A 51 2.00 -7.31 2.23
N ALA A 52 1.49 -7.47 1.01
CA ALA A 52 0.25 -8.21 0.75
C ALA A 52 0.34 -9.66 1.23
N TYR A 53 1.41 -10.38 0.87
CA TYR A 53 1.66 -11.75 1.31
C TYR A 53 1.76 -11.85 2.84
N ALA A 54 2.51 -10.96 3.47
CA ALA A 54 2.71 -10.94 4.90
C ALA A 54 1.38 -10.68 5.65
N LEU A 55 0.53 -9.80 5.13
CA LEU A 55 -0.82 -9.56 5.67
C LEU A 55 -1.74 -10.78 5.50
N MET A 56 -1.74 -11.44 4.34
CA MET A 56 -2.52 -12.66 4.12
C MET A 56 -2.10 -13.80 5.05
N ARG A 57 -0.81 -13.88 5.36
CA ARG A 57 -0.24 -14.87 6.29
C ARG A 57 -0.24 -14.41 7.75
N LYS A 58 -0.87 -13.27 8.06
CA LYS A 58 -0.92 -12.65 9.39
C LYS A 58 0.44 -12.63 10.09
N ARG A 59 1.49 -12.25 9.37
CA ARG A 59 2.85 -12.20 9.90
C ARG A 59 3.08 -10.87 10.63
N GLY A 60 3.53 -10.90 11.90
CA GLY A 60 3.75 -9.69 12.71
C GLY A 60 4.70 -8.64 12.08
N TRP A 61 5.73 -9.12 11.40
CA TRP A 61 6.66 -8.40 10.55
C TRP A 61 6.04 -7.73 9.31
N ALA A 62 4.78 -7.97 8.96
CA ALA A 62 4.08 -7.25 7.87
C ALA A 62 4.05 -5.72 8.11
N VAL A 63 3.97 -5.30 9.37
CA VAL A 63 3.92 -3.87 9.73
C VAL A 63 5.19 -3.14 9.25
N TRP A 64 6.36 -3.77 9.31
CA TRP A 64 7.61 -3.16 8.85
C TRP A 64 7.59 -2.88 7.35
N PHE A 65 7.14 -3.85 6.54
CA PHE A 65 7.03 -3.66 5.09
C PHE A 65 5.98 -2.62 4.72
N VAL A 66 4.84 -2.60 5.42
CA VAL A 66 3.79 -1.60 5.26
C VAL A 66 4.30 -0.19 5.59
N MET A 67 5.12 -0.03 6.63
CA MET A 67 5.74 1.25 6.98
C MET A 67 6.75 1.70 5.92
N VAL A 68 7.57 0.79 5.39
CA VAL A 68 8.48 1.11 4.26
C VAL A 68 7.67 1.57 3.04
N CYS A 69 6.59 0.87 2.71
CA CYS A 69 5.70 1.26 1.61
C CYS A 69 5.09 2.64 1.86
N PHE A 70 4.70 2.97 3.09
CA PHE A 70 4.14 4.28 3.43
C PHE A 70 5.10 5.44 3.13
N PHE A 71 6.34 5.34 3.60
CA PHE A 71 7.34 6.39 3.34
C PHE A 71 7.69 6.49 1.86
N ALA A 72 7.89 5.34 1.19
CA ALA A 72 8.22 5.32 -0.22
C ALA A 72 7.07 5.89 -1.09
N ALA A 73 5.84 5.48 -0.82
CA ALA A 73 4.64 5.98 -1.49
C ALA A 73 4.47 7.48 -1.30
N THR A 74 4.71 7.99 -0.08
CA THR A 74 4.56 9.42 0.23
C THR A 74 5.56 10.26 -0.55
N THR A 75 6.84 9.89 -0.52
CA THR A 75 7.88 10.61 -1.25
C THR A 75 7.67 10.52 -2.77
N PHE A 76 7.33 9.33 -3.27
CA PHE A 76 7.09 9.11 -4.70
C PHE A 76 5.87 9.88 -5.21
N ALA A 77 4.72 9.78 -4.52
CA ALA A 77 3.51 10.49 -4.90
C ALA A 77 3.72 12.01 -4.82
N ALA A 78 4.38 12.53 -3.78
CA ALA A 78 4.68 13.95 -3.67
C ALA A 78 5.56 14.45 -4.84
N PHE A 79 6.59 13.67 -5.20
CA PHE A 79 7.47 13.99 -6.33
C PHE A 79 6.70 14.01 -7.66
N VAL A 80 5.89 12.99 -7.92
CA VAL A 80 5.11 12.90 -9.16
C VAL A 80 4.04 13.97 -9.22
N ILE A 81 3.30 14.23 -8.14
CA ILE A 81 2.31 15.31 -8.07
C ILE A 81 3.00 16.65 -8.36
N TYR A 82 4.10 16.97 -7.70
CA TYR A 82 4.84 18.20 -7.93
C TYR A 82 5.26 18.37 -9.40
N GLY A 83 5.75 17.31 -10.03
CA GLY A 83 6.16 17.33 -11.45
C GLY A 83 4.99 17.32 -12.46
N SER A 84 3.81 16.85 -12.06
CA SER A 84 2.65 16.66 -12.95
C SER A 84 1.54 17.71 -12.81
N VAL A 85 1.59 18.58 -11.78
CA VAL A 85 0.57 19.61 -11.48
C VAL A 85 0.18 20.46 -12.70
N ALA A 86 1.11 20.78 -13.60
CA ALA A 86 0.85 21.60 -14.78
C ALA A 86 0.58 20.81 -16.07
N SER A 87 0.93 19.52 -16.11
CA SER A 87 1.02 18.74 -17.36
C SER A 87 0.01 17.61 -17.45
N ASN A 88 -0.38 16.99 -16.33
CA ASN A 88 -1.30 15.87 -16.34
C ASN A 88 -2.10 15.75 -15.03
N VAL A 89 -3.26 16.41 -15.00
CA VAL A 89 -4.16 16.44 -13.85
C VAL A 89 -4.67 15.04 -13.48
N LEU A 90 -4.88 14.16 -14.46
CA LEU A 90 -5.36 12.79 -14.21
C LEU A 90 -4.32 11.99 -13.42
N LEU A 91 -3.04 12.04 -13.84
CA LEU A 91 -1.94 11.40 -13.12
C LEU A 91 -1.79 11.96 -11.70
N GLY A 92 -1.91 13.28 -11.54
CA GLY A 92 -1.90 13.92 -10.23
C GLY A 92 -3.02 13.42 -9.32
N LEU A 93 -4.24 13.29 -9.85
CA LEU A 93 -5.40 12.79 -9.11
C LEU A 93 -5.22 11.32 -8.69
N GLU A 94 -4.73 10.47 -9.60
CA GLU A 94 -4.41 9.07 -9.30
C GLU A 94 -3.39 8.95 -8.16
N MET A 95 -2.35 9.79 -8.18
CA MET A 95 -1.33 9.82 -7.12
C MET A 95 -1.89 10.30 -5.78
N VAL A 96 -2.81 11.26 -5.76
CA VAL A 96 -3.50 11.68 -4.53
C VAL A 96 -4.35 10.54 -3.97
N VAL A 97 -5.12 9.86 -4.82
CA VAL A 97 -5.92 8.70 -4.40
C VAL A 97 -5.02 7.59 -3.85
N TYR A 98 -3.92 7.28 -4.54
CA TYR A 98 -2.92 6.32 -4.08
C TYR A 98 -2.35 6.70 -2.71
N LEU A 99 -2.02 7.97 -2.50
CA LEU A 99 -1.47 8.47 -1.23
C LEU A 99 -2.48 8.31 -0.09
N VAL A 100 -3.72 8.77 -0.27
CA VAL A 100 -4.79 8.70 0.73
C VAL A 100 -5.09 7.24 1.11
N LEU A 101 -5.19 6.35 0.12
CA LEU A 101 -5.42 4.93 0.37
C LEU A 101 -4.24 4.29 1.11
N THR A 102 -3.01 4.61 0.71
CA THR A 102 -1.81 4.11 1.41
C THR A 102 -1.82 4.53 2.87
N TRP A 103 -2.13 5.79 3.15
CA TRP A 103 -2.20 6.30 4.53
C TRP A 103 -3.31 5.60 5.33
N ALA A 104 -4.50 5.44 4.74
CA ALA A 104 -5.62 4.78 5.39
C ALA A 104 -5.31 3.31 5.72
N PHE A 105 -4.76 2.55 4.78
CA PHE A 105 -4.40 1.14 4.99
C PHE A 105 -3.20 0.97 5.92
N THR A 106 -2.19 1.83 5.84
CA THR A 106 -1.07 1.82 6.80
C THR A 106 -1.58 2.08 8.22
N ALA A 107 -2.42 3.09 8.42
CA ALA A 107 -3.01 3.38 9.73
C ALA A 107 -3.87 2.22 10.24
N TYR A 108 -4.67 1.60 9.35
CA TYR A 108 -5.46 0.43 9.68
C TYR A 108 -4.59 -0.75 10.14
N VAL A 109 -3.56 -1.11 9.37
CA VAL A 109 -2.64 -2.21 9.69
C VAL A 109 -1.87 -1.93 10.97
N ALA A 110 -1.37 -0.71 11.15
CA ALA A 110 -0.64 -0.31 12.36
C ALA A 110 -1.51 -0.42 13.62
N ASN A 111 -2.76 0.03 13.56
CA ASN A 111 -3.73 -0.11 14.65
C ASN A 111 -4.11 -1.57 14.94
N LYS A 112 -3.98 -2.44 13.95
CA LYS A 112 -4.32 -3.87 14.02
C LYS A 112 -3.11 -4.79 14.19
N ARG A 113 -1.95 -4.24 14.53
CA ARG A 113 -0.70 -5.02 14.70
C ARG A 113 -0.82 -6.21 15.66
N GLY A 114 -1.67 -6.11 16.69
CA GLY A 114 -1.88 -7.18 17.68
C GLY A 114 -2.41 -8.47 17.04
N SER A 115 -3.31 -8.36 16.08
CA SER A 115 -3.89 -9.50 15.36
C SER A 115 -2.96 -10.21 14.36
N LEU A 116 -1.72 -9.70 14.21
CA LEU A 116 -0.67 -10.26 13.36
C LEU A 116 0.40 -11.01 14.17
N GLN A 117 0.31 -11.02 15.50
CA GLN A 117 1.27 -11.67 16.40
C GLN A 117 0.72 -12.93 17.08
N ASP A 118 -0.55 -13.27 16.81
CA ASP A 118 -1.23 -14.51 17.21
C ASP A 118 -1.02 -15.62 16.17
#